data_AF-A0A3S4PCP0-F1
#
_entry.id   AF-A0A3S4PCP0-F1
#
_cell.length_a   1.000
_cell.length_b   1.000
_cell.length_c   1.000
_cell.angle_alpha   90.00
_cell.angle_beta   90.00
_cell.angle_gamma   90.00
#
_symmetry.space_group_name_H-M   'P 1'
#
loop_
_entity.id
_entity.type
_entity.pdbx_description
1 polymer ?
#
loop_
_entity_poly.entity_id
_entity_poly.type
_entity_poly.pdbx_seq_one_letter_code
_entity_poly.pdbx_strand_id
1 'polypeptide(L)'
;MRNTIYALLLLFLFTGVNAQEYSKLINEADQLYRAKDYKMSADVYDKAFKIESENPSQLYNGACSSALAGNTKKAFKWLNLSIDKGWTNLKHLKSDTDLDNLHSKKEWGKTIEKLEKKIAAIEANYDKPLQAELLAILEEDQKYRMQMDETQKKFGPQSKEMNDLWKITMQKDSLNLIKVKKY
;
A
#
# COMPACT_ATOMS: atom_id res chain seq x y z
N MET A 1 4.36 36.05 25.70
CA MET A 1 3.90 34.76 26.28
C MET A 1 2.41 34.54 26.04
N ARG A 2 1.50 35.37 26.54
CA ARG A 2 0.05 35.19 26.35
C ARG A 2 -0.40 35.18 24.87
N ASN A 3 0.10 36.10 24.05
CA ASN A 3 -0.19 36.13 22.61
C ASN A 3 0.47 34.98 21.84
N THR A 4 1.60 34.47 22.34
CA THR A 4 2.32 33.31 21.79
C THR A 4 1.54 32.02 22.04
N ILE A 5 0.89 31.90 23.21
CA ILE A 5 0.02 30.77 23.57
C ILE A 5 -1.24 30.75 22.70
N TYR A 6 -1.87 31.91 22.44
CA TYR A 6 -3.03 31.98 21.53
C TYR A 6 -2.68 31.64 20.08
N ALA A 7 -1.51 32.08 19.59
CA ALA A 7 -1.04 31.73 18.26
C ALA A 7 -0.76 30.22 18.12
N LEU A 8 -0.16 29.58 19.14
CA LEU A 8 0.05 28.14 19.18
C LEU A 8 -1.28 27.36 19.25
N LEU A 9 -2.24 27.81 20.06
CA LEU A 9 -3.57 27.21 20.15
C LEU A 9 -4.34 27.30 18.82
N LEU A 10 -4.29 28.44 18.14
CA LEU A 10 -4.88 28.59 16.80
C LEU A 10 -4.23 27.66 15.79
N LEU A 11 -2.90 27.55 15.78
CA LEU A 11 -2.18 26.64 14.87
C LEU A 11 -2.59 25.18 15.07
N PHE A 12 -2.75 24.75 16.32
CA PHE A 12 -3.20 23.38 16.66
C PHE A 12 -4.65 23.09 16.24
N LEU A 13 -5.54 24.08 16.29
CA LEU A 13 -6.94 23.91 15.85
C LEU A 13 -7.03 23.74 14.33
N PHE A 14 -6.25 24.51 13.56
CA PHE A 14 -6.25 24.39 12.09
C PHE A 14 -5.68 23.06 11.61
N THR A 15 -4.63 22.53 12.23
CA THR A 15 -4.06 21.22 11.82
C THR A 15 -4.99 20.06 12.14
N GLY A 16 -5.68 20.10 13.29
CA GLY A 16 -6.63 19.06 13.69
C GLY A 16 -7.85 18.93 12.77
N VAL A 17 -8.43 20.06 12.33
CA VAL A 17 -9.59 20.06 11.43
C VAL A 17 -9.24 19.49 10.05
N ASN A 18 -8.08 19.85 9.50
CA ASN A 18 -7.63 19.34 8.19
C ASN A 18 -7.37 17.82 8.23
N ALA A 19 -6.75 17.30 9.29
CA ALA A 19 -6.51 15.87 9.42
C ALA A 19 -7.81 15.06 9.53
N GLN A 20 -8.81 15.56 10.26
CA GLN A 20 -10.11 14.91 10.38
C GLN A 20 -10.86 14.86 9.04
N GLU A 21 -10.84 15.96 8.28
CA GLU A 21 -11.49 16.03 6.98
C GLU A 21 -10.77 15.15 5.95
N TYR A 22 -9.44 15.13 5.95
CA TYR A 22 -8.67 14.22 5.10
C TYR A 22 -9.06 12.75 5.34
N SER A 23 -9.04 12.31 6.61
CA SER A 23 -9.39 10.94 6.97
C SER A 23 -10.82 10.58 6.55
N LYS A 24 -11.77 11.51 6.69
CA LYS A 24 -13.15 11.33 6.23
C LYS A 24 -13.22 11.14 4.71
N LEU A 25 -12.54 11.98 3.94
CA LEU A 25 -12.50 11.89 2.48
C LEU A 25 -11.85 10.59 2.00
N ILE A 26 -10.78 10.15 2.65
CA ILE A 26 -10.15 8.85 2.34
C ILE A 26 -11.13 7.70 2.56
N ASN A 27 -11.83 7.68 3.71
CA ASN A 27 -12.81 6.63 3.99
C ASN A 27 -13.96 6.62 2.98
N GLU A 28 -14.45 7.79 2.57
CA GLU A 28 -15.47 7.93 1.54
C GLU A 28 -14.98 7.43 0.17
N ALA A 29 -13.76 7.81 -0.24
CA ALA A 29 -13.16 7.36 -1.49
C ALA A 29 -12.99 5.83 -1.53
N ASP A 30 -12.60 5.22 -0.40
CA ASP A 30 -12.48 3.77 -0.26
C ASP A 30 -13.84 3.07 -0.34
N GLN A 31 -14.89 3.67 0.23
CA GLN A 31 -16.26 3.14 0.14
C GLN A 31 -16.76 3.17 -1.31
N LEU A 32 -16.53 4.28 -2.02
CA LEU A 32 -16.88 4.42 -3.44
C LEU A 32 -16.10 3.44 -4.32
N TYR A 33 -14.80 3.23 -4.04
CA TYR A 33 -13.99 2.22 -4.71
C TYR A 33 -14.59 0.82 -4.53
N ARG A 34 -14.94 0.43 -3.29
CA ARG A 34 -15.59 -0.86 -3.00
C ARG A 34 -16.95 -1.01 -3.69
N ALA A 35 -17.69 0.10 -3.86
CA ALA A 35 -18.94 0.16 -4.62
C ALA A 35 -18.73 0.16 -6.15
N LYS A 36 -17.47 0.12 -6.62
CA LYS A 36 -17.06 0.22 -8.03
C LYS A 36 -17.41 1.54 -8.72
N ASP A 37 -17.73 2.58 -7.95
CA ASP A 37 -17.85 3.94 -8.47
C ASP A 37 -16.47 4.60 -8.53
N TYR A 38 -15.63 4.09 -9.44
CA TYR A 38 -14.23 4.49 -9.53
C TYR A 38 -14.08 5.96 -9.92
N LYS A 39 -15.02 6.50 -10.69
CA LYS A 39 -15.01 7.92 -11.06
C LYS A 39 -15.23 8.81 -9.85
N MET A 40 -16.28 8.55 -9.06
CA MET A 40 -16.51 9.31 -7.83
C MET A 40 -15.39 9.08 -6.81
N SER A 41 -14.91 7.85 -6.66
CA SER A 41 -13.76 7.53 -5.80
C SER A 41 -12.53 8.37 -6.15
N ALA A 42 -12.15 8.42 -7.43
CA ALA A 42 -11.03 9.24 -7.91
C ALA A 42 -11.26 10.74 -7.68
N ASP A 43 -12.50 11.24 -7.78
CA ASP A 43 -12.80 12.65 -7.53
C ASP A 43 -12.77 12.98 -6.03
N VAL A 44 -13.14 12.05 -5.15
CA VAL A 44 -13.00 12.22 -3.69
C VAL A 44 -11.53 12.15 -3.25
N TYR A 45 -10.73 11.23 -3.81
CA TYR A 45 -9.28 11.24 -3.60
C TYR A 45 -8.65 12.57 -4.05
N ASP A 46 -9.10 13.17 -5.16
CA ASP A 46 -8.61 14.48 -5.61
C ASP A 46 -8.91 15.60 -4.60
N LYS A 47 -10.05 15.52 -3.89
CA LYS A 47 -10.35 16.43 -2.77
C LYS A 47 -9.42 16.17 -1.59
N ALA A 48 -9.21 14.91 -1.22
CA ALA A 48 -8.31 14.55 -0.12
C ALA A 48 -6.88 15.05 -0.38
N PHE A 49 -6.37 14.85 -1.59
CA PHE A 49 -5.00 15.25 -1.96
C PHE A 49 -4.78 16.76 -2.12
N LYS A 50 -5.85 17.56 -2.09
CA LYS A 50 -5.76 19.03 -1.96
C LYS A 50 -5.53 19.47 -0.51
N ILE A 51 -5.89 18.63 0.46
CA ILE A 51 -5.61 18.86 1.88
C ILE A 51 -4.18 18.43 2.18
N GLU A 52 -3.83 17.18 1.87
CA GLU A 52 -2.47 16.67 1.97
C GLU A 52 -2.23 15.52 0.99
N SER A 53 -0.99 15.38 0.51
CA SER A 53 -0.60 14.33 -0.43
C SER A 53 0.70 13.65 0.01
N GLU A 54 0.80 13.34 1.31
CA GLU A 54 2.02 12.79 1.91
C GLU A 54 2.02 11.27 2.03
N ASN A 55 0.84 10.64 2.12
CA ASN A 55 0.75 9.20 2.29
C ASN A 55 0.92 8.48 0.93
N PRO A 56 2.04 7.74 0.71
CA PRO A 56 2.29 7.05 -0.55
C PRO A 56 1.23 6.00 -0.89
N SER A 57 0.71 5.27 0.12
CA SER A 57 -0.31 4.25 -0.09
C SER A 57 -1.65 4.85 -0.53
N GLN A 58 -2.04 5.99 0.03
CA GLN A 58 -3.27 6.66 -0.40
C GLN A 58 -3.15 7.20 -1.81
N LEU A 59 -2.00 7.80 -2.16
CA LEU A 59 -1.71 8.23 -3.52
C LEU A 59 -1.76 7.06 -4.54
N TYR A 60 -1.26 5.89 -4.14
CA TYR A 60 -1.34 4.67 -4.94
C TYR A 60 -2.81 4.26 -5.16
N ASN A 61 -3.60 4.16 -4.09
CA ASN A 61 -5.01 3.79 -4.17
C ASN A 61 -5.82 4.77 -5.05
N GLY A 62 -5.59 6.07 -4.89
CA GLY A 62 -6.22 7.07 -5.75
C GLY A 62 -5.83 6.92 -7.22
N ALA A 63 -4.59 6.50 -7.49
CA ALA A 63 -4.14 6.18 -8.84
C ALA A 63 -4.87 4.97 -9.41
N CYS A 64 -5.09 3.91 -8.62
CA CYS A 64 -5.89 2.75 -9.00
C CYS A 64 -7.34 3.16 -9.33
N SER A 65 -8.01 3.93 -8.46
CA SER A 65 -9.35 4.48 -8.76
C SER A 65 -9.36 5.28 -10.07
N SER A 66 -8.32 6.09 -10.31
CA SER A 66 -8.21 6.87 -11.55
C SER A 66 -7.99 6.01 -12.79
N ALA A 67 -7.19 4.94 -12.68
CA ALA A 67 -6.94 3.99 -13.75
C ALA A 67 -8.23 3.25 -14.12
N LEU A 68 -8.94 2.70 -13.13
CA LEU A 68 -10.24 2.04 -13.32
C LEU A 68 -11.32 2.98 -13.87
N ALA A 69 -11.27 4.27 -13.53
CA ALA A 69 -12.14 5.30 -14.11
C ALA A 69 -11.74 5.71 -15.56
N GLY A 70 -10.69 5.10 -16.13
CA GLY A 70 -10.18 5.41 -17.46
C GLY A 70 -9.34 6.69 -17.56
N ASN A 71 -9.09 7.38 -16.44
CA ASN A 71 -8.31 8.61 -16.41
C ASN A 71 -6.82 8.32 -16.25
N THR A 72 -6.21 7.79 -17.31
CA THR A 72 -4.81 7.34 -17.31
C THR A 72 -3.82 8.45 -16.96
N LYS A 73 -4.07 9.70 -17.40
CA LYS A 73 -3.22 10.85 -17.09
C LYS A 73 -3.18 11.14 -15.59
N LYS A 74 -4.34 11.12 -14.93
CA LYS A 74 -4.43 11.32 -13.48
C LYS A 74 -3.82 10.15 -12.72
N ALA A 75 -4.05 8.92 -13.19
CA ALA A 75 -3.44 7.72 -12.61
C ALA A 75 -1.90 7.81 -12.61
N PHE A 76 -1.27 8.12 -13.76
CA PHE A 76 0.18 8.30 -13.81
C PHE A 76 0.70 9.46 -12.95
N LYS A 77 -0.05 10.57 -12.85
CA LYS A 77 0.33 11.67 -11.95
C LYS A 77 0.45 11.17 -10.50
N TRP A 78 -0.55 10.45 -10.02
CA TRP A 78 -0.57 9.97 -8.64
C TRP A 78 0.34 8.77 -8.39
N LEU A 79 0.51 7.84 -9.34
CA LEU A 79 1.53 6.79 -9.24
C LEU A 79 2.93 7.40 -9.08
N ASN A 80 3.29 8.35 -9.93
CA ASN A 80 4.61 8.97 -9.85
C ASN A 80 4.81 9.77 -8.56
N LEU A 81 3.76 10.41 -8.04
CA LEU A 81 3.81 11.11 -6.76
C LEU A 81 3.89 10.12 -5.58
N SER A 82 3.16 9.00 -5.64
CA SER A 82 3.24 7.90 -4.66
C SER A 82 4.68 7.37 -4.56
N ILE A 83 5.34 7.14 -5.70
CA ILE A 83 6.75 6.76 -5.75
C ILE A 83 7.63 7.86 -5.11
N ASP A 84 7.41 9.14 -5.43
CA ASP A 84 8.16 10.24 -4.82
C ASP A 84 8.01 10.27 -3.29
N LYS A 85 6.81 9.96 -2.78
CA LYS A 85 6.48 9.89 -1.35
C LYS A 85 6.90 8.60 -0.65
N GLY A 86 7.54 7.67 -1.35
CA GLY A 86 8.20 6.51 -0.73
C GLY A 86 7.56 5.17 -1.02
N TRP A 87 6.62 5.08 -1.96
CA TRP A 87 6.08 3.79 -2.38
C TRP A 87 7.12 2.98 -3.17
N THR A 88 7.31 1.70 -2.81
CA THR A 88 8.41 0.86 -3.31
C THR A 88 8.01 -0.56 -3.74
N ASN A 89 6.73 -0.93 -3.74
CA ASN A 89 6.31 -2.32 -3.97
C ASN A 89 6.20 -2.67 -5.48
N LEU A 90 7.34 -2.77 -6.16
CA LEU A 90 7.40 -3.06 -7.60
C LEU A 90 6.63 -4.31 -8.03
N LYS A 91 6.63 -5.37 -7.20
CA LYS A 91 5.89 -6.60 -7.47
C LYS A 91 4.39 -6.31 -7.56
N HIS A 92 3.84 -5.59 -6.57
CA HIS A 92 2.43 -5.23 -6.57
C HIS A 92 2.08 -4.35 -7.77
N LEU A 93 2.87 -3.33 -8.07
CA LEU A 93 2.62 -2.42 -9.21
C LEU A 93 2.47 -3.19 -10.53
N LYS A 94 3.32 -4.21 -10.76
CA LYS A 94 3.33 -5.01 -11.99
C LYS A 94 2.17 -6.01 -12.08
N SER A 95 1.57 -6.39 -10.95
CA SER A 95 0.53 -7.42 -10.89
C SER A 95 -0.87 -6.89 -10.57
N ASP A 96 -0.97 -5.63 -10.20
CA ASP A 96 -2.24 -5.00 -9.81
C ASP A 96 -3.13 -4.79 -11.04
N THR A 97 -4.24 -5.54 -11.08
CA THR A 97 -5.18 -5.54 -12.21
C THR A 97 -5.90 -4.22 -12.37
N ASP A 98 -5.95 -3.37 -11.34
CA ASP A 98 -6.52 -2.03 -11.44
C ASP A 98 -5.77 -1.14 -12.43
N LEU A 99 -4.51 -1.47 -12.69
CA LEU A 99 -3.58 -0.72 -13.53
C LEU A 99 -3.40 -1.34 -14.92
N ASP A 100 -4.12 -2.42 -15.27
CA ASP A 100 -3.96 -3.14 -16.54
C ASP A 100 -4.07 -2.22 -17.76
N ASN A 101 -4.98 -1.23 -17.72
CA ASN A 101 -5.17 -0.29 -18.82
C ASN A 101 -4.01 0.71 -19.00
N LEU A 102 -3.08 0.77 -18.04
CA LEU A 102 -1.88 1.58 -18.07
C LEU A 102 -0.69 0.84 -18.69
N HIS A 103 -0.65 -0.50 -18.63
CA HIS A 103 0.52 -1.30 -19.04
C HIS A 103 0.93 -1.08 -20.51
N SER A 104 -0.03 -0.80 -21.39
CA SER A 104 0.21 -0.52 -22.81
C SER A 104 0.65 0.92 -23.12
N LYS A 105 0.65 1.82 -22.11
CA LYS A 105 0.96 3.24 -22.30
C LYS A 105 2.47 3.48 -22.22
N LYS A 106 2.96 4.44 -23.00
CA LYS A 106 4.39 4.81 -23.03
C LYS A 106 4.91 5.26 -21.66
N GLU A 107 4.05 5.91 -20.88
CA GLU A 107 4.33 6.38 -19.53
C GLU A 107 4.60 5.25 -18.54
N TRP A 108 4.07 4.04 -18.78
CA TRP A 108 4.26 2.88 -17.92
C TRP A 108 5.74 2.56 -17.73
N GLY A 109 6.49 2.43 -18.84
CA GLY A 109 7.92 2.15 -18.78
C GLY A 109 8.69 3.19 -17.97
N LYS A 110 8.32 4.48 -18.08
CA LYS A 110 8.95 5.56 -17.30
C LYS A 110 8.64 5.47 -15.82
N THR A 111 7.40 5.14 -15.46
CA THR A 111 7.00 4.96 -14.05
C THR A 111 7.67 3.74 -13.43
N ILE A 112 7.80 2.63 -14.17
CA ILE A 112 8.56 1.45 -13.74
C ILE A 112 10.04 1.78 -13.53
N GLU A 113 10.69 2.42 -14.51
CA GLU A 113 12.10 2.81 -14.40
C GLU A 113 12.35 3.73 -13.21
N LYS A 114 11.43 4.69 -12.96
CA LYS A 114 11.48 5.58 -11.80
C LYS A 114 11.45 4.81 -10.49
N LEU A 115 10.55 3.83 -10.37
CA LEU A 115 10.42 3.00 -9.17
C LEU A 115 11.65 2.11 -8.97
N GLU A 116 12.13 1.46 -10.02
CA GLU A 116 13.32 0.60 -9.99
C GLU A 116 14.57 1.39 -9.54
N LYS A 117 14.75 2.62 -10.05
CA LYS A 117 15.82 3.53 -9.59
C LYS A 117 15.69 3.89 -8.11
N LYS A 118 14.47 4.16 -7.65
CA LYS A 118 14.23 4.50 -6.23
C LYS A 118 14.54 3.33 -5.31
N ILE A 119 14.10 2.13 -5.66
CA ILE A 119 14.40 0.89 -4.93
C ILE A 119 15.91 0.67 -4.91
N ALA A 120 16.59 0.74 -6.05
CA ALA A 120 18.03 0.56 -6.13
C ALA A 120 18.79 1.55 -5.23
N ALA A 121 18.34 2.80 -5.15
CA ALA A 121 18.94 3.81 -4.27
C ALA A 121 18.72 3.51 -2.77
N ILE A 122 17.51 3.07 -2.39
CA ILE A 122 17.19 2.67 -1.00
C ILE A 122 18.03 1.48 -0.58
N GLU A 123 18.15 0.49 -1.47
CA GLU A 123 18.79 -0.78 -1.17
C GLU A 123 20.29 -0.82 -1.49
N ALA A 124 20.91 0.32 -1.81
CA ALA A 124 22.29 0.40 -2.28
C ALA A 124 23.30 -0.16 -1.26
N ASN A 125 23.02 0.01 0.03
CA ASN A 125 23.89 -0.40 1.13
C ASN A 125 23.32 -1.56 1.94
N TYR A 126 22.32 -2.27 1.41
CA TYR A 126 21.76 -3.42 2.10
C TYR A 126 22.71 -4.61 2.03
N ASP A 127 22.76 -5.39 3.11
CA ASP A 127 23.33 -6.74 3.07
C ASP A 127 22.44 -7.60 2.17
N LYS A 128 22.89 -7.83 0.93
CA LYS A 128 22.12 -8.56 -0.09
C LYS A 128 21.86 -10.02 0.29
N PRO A 129 22.82 -10.78 0.83
CA PRO A 129 22.55 -12.09 1.42
C PRO A 129 21.45 -12.06 2.48
N LEU A 130 21.52 -11.16 3.47
CA LEU A 130 20.51 -11.05 4.52
C LEU A 130 19.15 -10.64 3.96
N GLN A 131 19.12 -9.68 3.03
CA GLN A 131 17.90 -9.26 2.34
C GLN A 131 17.22 -10.44 1.65
N ALA A 132 17.99 -11.27 0.93
CA ALA A 132 17.47 -12.45 0.25
C ALA A 132 16.91 -13.48 1.25
N GLU A 133 17.57 -13.71 2.39
CA GLU A 133 17.06 -14.61 3.43
C GLU A 133 15.74 -14.10 4.03
N LEU A 134 15.66 -12.81 4.37
CA LEU A 134 14.44 -12.21 4.93
C LEU A 134 13.28 -12.23 3.93
N LEU A 135 13.54 -12.00 2.65
CA LEU A 135 12.53 -12.11 1.60
C LEU A 135 12.03 -13.55 1.44
N ALA A 136 12.91 -14.55 1.52
CA ALA A 136 12.52 -15.95 1.48
C ALA A 136 11.68 -16.36 2.69
N ILE A 137 12.03 -15.86 3.89
CA ILE A 137 11.23 -16.06 5.12
C ILE A 137 9.83 -15.45 4.94
N LEU A 138 9.75 -14.22 4.42
CA LEU A 138 8.48 -13.54 4.17
C LEU A 138 7.61 -14.30 3.16
N GLU A 139 8.20 -14.74 2.03
CA GLU A 139 7.46 -15.49 1.00
C GLU A 139 6.92 -16.82 1.54
N GLU A 140 7.72 -17.53 2.34
CA GLU A 140 7.31 -18.78 2.99
C GLU A 140 6.17 -18.55 3.99
N ASP A 141 6.25 -17.51 4.83
CA ASP A 141 5.17 -17.14 5.77
C ASP A 141 3.87 -16.79 5.04
N GLN A 142 3.93 -15.87 4.07
CA GLN A 142 2.75 -15.36 3.39
C GLN A 142 2.03 -16.44 2.58
N LYS A 143 2.76 -17.43 2.05
CA LYS A 143 2.17 -18.59 1.38
C LYS A 143 1.12 -19.28 2.25
N TYR A 144 1.43 -19.56 3.52
CA TYR A 144 0.52 -20.25 4.41
C TYR A 144 -0.64 -19.37 4.86
N ARG A 145 -0.42 -18.06 5.07
CA ARG A 145 -1.51 -17.10 5.37
C ARG A 145 -2.56 -17.06 4.27
N MET A 146 -2.13 -17.03 3.00
CA MET A 146 -3.04 -17.08 1.85
C MET A 146 -3.82 -18.41 1.81
N GLN A 147 -3.14 -19.54 2.00
CA GLN A 147 -3.81 -20.86 2.04
C GLN A 147 -4.82 -20.97 3.18
N MET A 148 -4.54 -20.36 4.34
CA MET A 148 -5.45 -20.33 5.47
C MET A 148 -6.71 -19.51 5.18
N ASP A 149 -6.59 -18.35 4.54
CA ASP A 149 -7.75 -17.55 4.13
C ASP A 149 -8.66 -18.33 3.16
N GLU A 150 -8.08 -18.96 2.14
CA GLU A 150 -8.80 -19.83 1.20
C GLU A 150 -9.46 -21.04 1.90
N THR A 151 -8.72 -21.70 2.79
CA THR A 151 -9.18 -22.87 3.53
C THR A 151 -10.31 -22.52 4.49
N GLN A 152 -10.21 -21.38 5.17
CA GLN A 152 -11.27 -20.88 6.05
C GLN A 152 -12.57 -20.64 5.28
N LYS A 153 -12.50 -20.02 4.10
CA LYS A 153 -13.66 -19.77 3.24
C LYS A 153 -14.32 -21.07 2.77
N LYS A 154 -13.52 -22.11 2.50
CA LYS A 154 -13.99 -23.37 1.92
C LYS A 154 -14.48 -24.39 2.96
N PHE A 155 -13.77 -24.53 4.08
CA PHE A 155 -14.00 -25.61 5.05
C PHE A 155 -14.41 -25.09 6.45
N GLY A 156 -14.29 -23.79 6.68
CA GLY A 156 -14.56 -23.18 7.98
C GLY A 156 -13.36 -23.20 8.92
N PRO A 157 -13.37 -22.33 9.96
CA PRO A 157 -12.21 -22.08 10.82
C PRO A 157 -11.85 -23.25 11.76
N GLN A 158 -12.76 -24.18 12.01
CA GLN A 158 -12.57 -25.33 12.92
C GLN A 158 -12.34 -26.66 12.18
N SER A 159 -12.18 -26.62 10.86
CA SER A 159 -11.98 -27.81 10.03
C SER A 159 -10.66 -28.53 10.32
N LYS A 160 -10.57 -29.81 9.95
CA LYS A 160 -9.32 -30.58 10.07
C LYS A 160 -8.22 -29.95 9.21
N GLU A 161 -8.58 -29.51 8.01
CA GLU A 161 -7.71 -28.81 7.06
C GLU A 161 -7.11 -27.55 7.67
N MET A 162 -7.95 -26.73 8.32
CA MET A 162 -7.48 -25.53 9.01
C MET A 162 -6.56 -25.86 10.18
N ASN A 163 -6.90 -26.86 10.99
CA ASN A 163 -6.05 -27.31 12.10
C ASN A 163 -4.69 -27.84 11.63
N ASP A 164 -4.64 -28.54 10.50
CA ASP A 164 -3.39 -29.04 9.93
C ASP A 164 -2.54 -27.89 9.36
N LEU A 165 -3.16 -26.89 8.71
CA LEU A 165 -2.45 -25.67 8.29
C LEU A 165 -1.90 -24.85 9.47
N TRP A 166 -2.64 -24.76 10.58
CA TRP A 166 -2.15 -24.11 11.80
C TRP A 166 -0.88 -24.77 12.33
N LYS A 167 -0.81 -26.12 12.35
CA LYS A 167 0.41 -26.84 12.79
C LYS A 167 1.61 -26.52 11.91
N ILE A 168 1.41 -26.51 10.59
CA ILE A 168 2.47 -26.18 9.63
C ILE A 168 2.96 -24.75 9.86
N THR A 169 2.02 -23.81 9.97
CA THR A 169 2.31 -22.39 10.18
C THR A 169 3.08 -22.18 11.48
N MET A 170 2.65 -22.78 12.59
CA MET A 170 3.36 -22.69 13.87
C MET A 170 4.78 -23.26 13.81
N GLN A 171 4.97 -24.38 13.10
CA GLN A 171 6.30 -24.96 12.91
C GLN A 171 7.21 -24.01 12.12
N LYS A 172 6.69 -23.41 11.05
CA LYS A 172 7.43 -22.47 10.20
C LYS A 172 7.75 -21.18 10.94
N ASP A 173 6.80 -20.61 11.68
CA ASP A 173 6.98 -19.42 12.51
C ASP A 173 8.11 -19.63 13.54
N SER A 174 8.14 -20.80 14.19
CA SER A 174 9.21 -21.17 15.13
C SER A 174 10.59 -21.25 14.47
N LEU A 175 10.68 -21.89 13.29
CA LEU A 175 11.93 -21.97 12.53
C LEU A 175 12.40 -20.61 12.04
N ASN A 176 11.47 -19.76 11.57
CA ASN A 176 11.75 -18.42 11.12
C ASN A 176 12.25 -17.54 12.28
N LEU A 177 11.64 -17.66 13.47
CA LEU A 177 12.09 -16.97 14.67
C LEU A 177 13.54 -17.31 15.04
N ILE A 178 13.96 -18.57 14.88
CA ILE A 178 15.34 -18.99 15.11
C ILE A 178 16.30 -18.35 14.09
N LYS A 179 15.90 -18.24 12.82
CA LYS A 179 16.72 -17.62 11.77
C LYS A 179 16.93 -16.13 12.03
N VAL A 180 15.86 -15.39 12.28
CA VAL A 180 15.93 -13.92 12.44
C VAL A 180 16.68 -13.49 13.71
N LYS A 181 16.66 -14.30 14.78
CA LYS A 181 17.41 -14.02 16.03
C LYS A 181 18.94 -14.11 15.90
N LYS A 182 19.47 -14.54 14.74
CA LYS A 182 20.92 -14.61 14.49
C LYS A 182 21.52 -13.25 14.12
N TYR A 183 20.68 -12.27 13.84
CA TYR A 183 21.02 -10.91 13.42
C TYR A 183 20.61 -9.92 14.50
#